data_AF-A0AAN6UJ15-F1
#
_entry.id   AF-A0AAN6UJ15-F1
#
_cell.length_a   1.000
_cell.length_b   1.000
_cell.length_c   1.000
_cell.angle_alpha   90.00
_cell.angle_beta   90.00
_cell.angle_gamma   90.00
#
_symmetry.space_group_name_H-M   'P 1'
#
loop_
_entity.id
_entity.type
_entity.pdbx_description
1 polymer ?
#
loop_
_entity_poly.entity_id
_entity_poly.type
_entity_poly.pdbx_seq_one_letter_code
_entity_poly.pdbx_strand_id
1 'polypeptide(L)'
;MDDGISPFPSTKEALPNTSAGRSSSESVNKRCGECDDAEPTLDSEGEHTTEKPSLLSRLALPVGLAIGGAITAGTTYALVARVQHLIANASVDGDIGRWKEAARTTGYDACYLGCDDCSDPSFAYNACQLTARANVPGAICDGNRMWNWADRYPERCLAAVGQILMGEELARVKQGYRNQLAIIILTVLGGVVGGAIAYILWRRATMSKAQRTRQHSPPPPSSSWSIRRATTWKRTKTTKHTESYEQRTTSRPSSRHPSRRSSSSRSPRPSRSQPRLSTIITASVASLASRTSAYACMGYAPSSTVYFASLHTTGNTNAITGSVYGWLSDCRDKKVCSQQKCSTSCTTSNGKQSCTKKCTEQCRTVTSVVRRATAYVEDVVPRLQRCGFRVVAEREGRRGGMMERVGNARLERDLWVRVEVSGFNVTRAGETDEGVWCLWGIGGS
;
A
#
# COMPACT_ATOMS: atom_id res chain seq x y z
N MET A 1 56.30 39.31 -5.62
CA MET A 1 55.96 38.01 -6.24
C MET A 1 54.56 37.62 -5.77
N ASP A 2 53.47 38.21 -6.25
CA ASP A 2 53.25 39.04 -7.46
C ASP A 2 53.61 38.33 -8.77
N ASP A 3 52.86 37.28 -9.07
CA ASP A 3 52.58 36.69 -10.39
C ASP A 3 51.39 35.72 -10.17
N GLY A 4 50.32 35.66 -10.97
CA GLY A 4 49.88 36.52 -12.06
C GLY A 4 48.49 36.06 -12.52
N ILE A 5 47.42 36.67 -11.99
CA ILE A 5 46.03 36.18 -12.21
C ILE A 5 45.55 36.53 -13.63
N SER A 6 45.52 35.54 -14.52
CA SER A 6 44.95 35.67 -15.86
C SER A 6 43.42 35.47 -15.84
N PRO A 7 42.62 36.39 -16.40
CA PRO A 7 41.16 36.25 -16.46
C PRO A 7 40.75 35.30 -17.60
N PHE A 8 39.93 34.28 -17.28
CA PHE A 8 39.30 33.45 -18.31
C PHE A 8 38.18 34.23 -19.04
N PRO A 9 38.04 34.11 -20.37
CA PRO A 9 37.04 34.83 -21.13
C PRO A 9 35.62 34.30 -20.89
N SER A 10 34.65 35.21 -20.76
CA SER A 10 33.23 34.87 -20.59
C SER A 10 32.57 34.59 -21.96
N THR A 11 32.59 33.34 -22.42
CA THR A 11 31.80 32.90 -23.57
C THR A 11 30.33 32.71 -23.18
N LYS A 12 29.50 33.70 -23.54
CA LYS A 12 28.04 33.55 -23.57
C LYS A 12 27.61 32.68 -24.76
N GLU A 13 27.64 31.36 -24.60
CA GLU A 13 26.98 30.48 -25.57
C GLU A 13 25.46 30.48 -25.35
N ALA A 14 24.71 30.47 -26.45
CA ALA A 14 23.26 30.65 -26.45
C ALA A 14 22.50 29.33 -26.30
N LEU A 15 21.27 29.41 -25.76
CA LEU A 15 20.34 28.29 -25.63
C LEU A 15 19.99 27.65 -26.98
N PRO A 16 20.18 26.32 -27.17
CA PRO A 16 19.50 25.60 -28.22
C PRO A 16 18.02 25.42 -27.84
N ASN A 17 17.13 26.23 -28.42
CA ASN A 17 15.69 26.06 -28.32
C ASN A 17 15.22 24.82 -29.11
N THR A 18 15.27 23.64 -28.49
CA THR A 18 14.81 22.38 -29.10
C THR A 18 13.29 22.36 -29.26
N SER A 19 12.81 22.95 -30.36
CA SER A 19 11.41 23.06 -30.72
C SER A 19 11.07 22.22 -31.96
N ALA A 20 10.47 21.06 -31.71
CA ALA A 20 9.80 20.19 -32.69
C ALA A 20 8.68 19.45 -31.94
N GLY A 21 7.50 19.17 -32.49
CA GLY A 21 6.98 19.32 -33.85
C GLY A 21 6.03 18.14 -34.09
N ARG A 22 4.72 18.25 -33.83
CA ARG A 22 3.68 18.87 -34.68
C ARG A 22 3.63 18.29 -36.11
N SER A 23 2.78 17.27 -36.32
CA SER A 23 2.03 17.08 -37.57
C SER A 23 0.83 16.14 -37.38
N SER A 24 -0.10 16.16 -38.35
CA SER A 24 -1.44 15.52 -38.41
C SER A 24 -2.46 16.12 -37.43
N SER A 25 -3.53 16.81 -37.86
CA SER A 25 -4.48 16.60 -38.98
C SER A 25 -5.30 15.31 -38.79
N GLU A 26 -6.63 15.26 -38.97
CA GLU A 26 -7.62 16.25 -39.48
C GLU A 26 -9.01 15.83 -38.92
N SER A 27 -10.04 16.67 -38.72
CA SER A 27 -10.88 17.23 -39.80
C SER A 27 -12.24 17.78 -39.27
N VAL A 28 -12.89 18.65 -40.06
CA VAL A 28 -14.36 18.84 -40.21
C VAL A 28 -15.24 19.13 -38.96
N ASN A 29 -15.27 20.41 -38.59
CA ASN A 29 -16.44 21.32 -38.74
C ASN A 29 -17.87 20.72 -38.83
N LYS A 30 -18.72 21.05 -37.82
CA LYS A 30 -20.18 21.29 -37.93
C LYS A 30 -20.59 22.22 -36.77
N ARG A 31 -20.85 23.50 -37.02
CA ARG A 31 -22.10 24.12 -37.54
C ARG A 31 -23.12 24.36 -36.42
N CYS A 32 -23.26 25.62 -36.03
CA CYS A 32 -24.36 26.13 -35.20
C CYS A 32 -25.71 25.95 -35.92
N GLY A 33 -26.78 25.71 -35.15
CA GLY A 33 -28.15 25.67 -35.64
C GLY A 33 -29.02 26.60 -34.80
N GLU A 34 -29.36 27.74 -35.38
CA GLU A 34 -30.27 28.75 -34.83
C GLU A 34 -31.66 28.50 -35.43
N CYS A 35 -32.69 28.45 -34.58
CA CYS A 35 -34.10 28.33 -34.96
C CYS A 35 -34.99 28.95 -33.86
N ASP A 36 -35.26 30.24 -34.00
CA ASP A 36 -36.58 30.90 -34.02
C ASP A 36 -37.66 30.63 -32.95
N ASP A 37 -38.42 31.69 -32.68
CA ASP A 37 -39.50 31.78 -31.69
C ASP A 37 -40.81 31.09 -32.07
N ALA A 38 -41.62 30.75 -31.06
CA ALA A 38 -43.03 30.42 -31.21
C ALA A 38 -43.85 30.79 -29.95
N GLU A 39 -44.48 31.96 -29.98
CA GLU A 39 -45.52 32.37 -29.01
C GLU A 39 -46.87 31.72 -29.36
N PRO A 40 -47.63 31.26 -28.36
CA PRO A 40 -49.09 31.21 -28.48
C PRO A 40 -49.81 31.95 -27.35
N THR A 41 -50.87 32.67 -27.72
CA THR A 41 -51.67 33.53 -26.83
C THR A 41 -52.57 32.76 -25.85
N LEU A 42 -53.05 33.49 -24.84
CA LEU A 42 -54.09 33.08 -23.88
C LEU A 42 -55.41 32.68 -24.55
N ASP A 43 -56.19 31.83 -23.86
CA ASP A 43 -57.65 31.92 -23.84
C ASP A 43 -58.23 31.34 -22.52
N SER A 44 -59.50 31.64 -22.22
CA SER A 44 -60.02 31.69 -20.83
C SER A 44 -60.91 30.52 -20.34
N GLU A 45 -61.00 30.42 -19.01
CA GLU A 45 -62.08 29.86 -18.17
C GLU A 45 -62.54 28.38 -18.28
N GLY A 46 -63.11 27.86 -17.18
CA GLY A 46 -63.65 26.50 -17.10
C GLY A 46 -63.54 25.84 -15.71
N GLU A 47 -64.11 26.46 -14.66
CA GLU A 47 -64.07 25.89 -13.30
C GLU A 47 -64.96 24.63 -13.16
N HIS A 48 -64.39 23.53 -12.63
CA HIS A 48 -65.17 22.50 -11.93
C HIS A 48 -64.30 21.69 -10.96
N THR A 49 -64.64 21.77 -9.67
CA THR A 49 -63.84 21.22 -8.57
C THR A 49 -64.11 19.74 -8.31
N THR A 50 -63.13 18.89 -8.63
CA THR A 50 -63.00 17.51 -8.10
C THR A 50 -61.53 17.26 -7.75
N GLU A 51 -61.25 16.74 -6.55
CA GLU A 51 -59.88 16.57 -6.03
C GLU A 51 -59.10 15.47 -6.77
N LYS A 52 -58.57 15.79 -7.95
CA LYS A 52 -57.57 14.98 -8.65
C LYS A 52 -56.26 15.05 -7.85
N PRO A 53 -55.64 13.91 -7.46
CA PRO A 53 -54.40 13.92 -6.68
C PRO A 53 -53.30 14.65 -7.46
N SER A 54 -52.76 15.72 -6.85
CA SER A 54 -52.07 16.78 -7.60
C SER A 54 -50.88 16.28 -8.43
N LEU A 55 -50.84 16.68 -9.70
CA LEU A 55 -49.82 16.25 -10.67
C LEU A 55 -48.39 16.63 -10.20
N LEU A 56 -48.27 17.77 -9.50
CA LEU A 56 -47.06 18.23 -8.80
C LEU A 56 -46.43 17.15 -7.92
N SER A 57 -47.23 16.34 -7.21
CA SER A 57 -46.73 15.28 -6.32
C SER A 57 -45.95 14.17 -7.05
N ARG A 58 -46.20 13.98 -8.35
CA ARG A 58 -45.46 13.04 -9.21
C ARG A 58 -44.20 13.65 -9.81
N LEU A 59 -44.18 14.96 -10.04
CA LEU A 59 -43.06 15.69 -10.64
C LEU A 59 -41.97 16.08 -9.62
N ALA A 60 -42.32 16.24 -8.34
CA ALA A 60 -41.37 16.63 -7.30
C ALA A 60 -40.14 15.69 -7.17
N LEU A 61 -40.31 14.39 -7.42
CA LEU A 61 -39.24 13.39 -7.32
C LEU A 61 -38.22 13.50 -8.47
N PRO A 62 -38.60 13.42 -9.77
CA PRO A 62 -37.65 13.62 -10.86
C PRO A 62 -37.03 15.03 -10.87
N VAL A 63 -37.78 16.08 -10.52
CA VAL A 63 -37.22 17.44 -10.39
C VAL A 63 -36.18 17.52 -9.27
N GLY A 64 -36.46 16.94 -8.10
CA GLY A 64 -35.49 16.86 -7.00
C GLY A 64 -34.21 16.07 -7.36
N LEU A 65 -34.35 14.98 -8.12
CA LEU A 65 -33.20 14.24 -8.65
C LEU A 65 -32.41 15.05 -9.69
N ALA A 66 -33.08 15.79 -10.58
CA ALA A 66 -32.41 16.63 -11.58
C ALA A 66 -31.63 17.78 -10.92
N ILE A 67 -32.23 18.48 -9.95
CA ILE A 67 -31.57 19.57 -9.20
C ILE A 67 -30.40 19.01 -8.37
N GLY A 68 -30.61 17.94 -7.60
CA GLY A 68 -29.55 17.30 -6.81
C GLY A 68 -28.41 16.77 -7.67
N GLY A 69 -28.74 16.19 -8.83
CA GLY A 69 -27.77 15.74 -9.84
C GLY A 69 -26.97 16.90 -10.44
N ALA A 70 -27.62 17.99 -10.83
CA ALA A 70 -26.97 19.18 -11.37
C ALA A 70 -26.02 19.84 -10.34
N ILE A 71 -26.45 19.98 -9.08
CA ILE A 71 -25.61 20.51 -8.00
C ILE A 71 -24.41 19.58 -7.76
N THR A 72 -24.61 18.26 -7.70
CA THR A 72 -23.54 17.29 -7.47
C THR A 72 -22.54 17.24 -8.64
N ALA A 73 -23.04 17.30 -9.88
CA ALA A 73 -22.21 17.34 -11.08
C ALA A 73 -21.41 18.64 -11.17
N GLY A 74 -22.04 19.80 -10.97
CA GLY A 74 -21.38 21.11 -11.00
C GLY A 74 -20.32 21.28 -9.92
N THR A 75 -20.63 20.88 -8.68
CA THR A 75 -19.66 20.93 -7.56
C THR A 75 -18.51 19.95 -7.77
N THR A 76 -18.78 18.73 -8.26
CA THR A 76 -17.74 17.75 -8.60
C THR A 76 -16.86 18.25 -9.74
N TYR A 77 -17.43 18.83 -10.80
CA TYR A 77 -16.68 19.40 -11.92
C TYR A 77 -15.78 20.55 -11.48
N ALA A 78 -16.32 21.53 -10.73
CA ALA A 78 -15.54 22.65 -10.20
C ALA A 78 -14.39 22.19 -9.28
N LEU A 79 -14.63 21.14 -8.50
CA LEU A 79 -13.61 20.54 -7.63
C LEU A 79 -12.54 19.78 -8.43
N VAL A 80 -12.92 18.99 -9.43
CA VAL A 80 -11.97 18.31 -10.33
C VAL A 80 -11.12 19.33 -11.08
N ALA A 81 -11.72 20.39 -11.63
CA ALA A 81 -11.00 21.47 -12.31
C ALA A 81 -10.03 22.19 -11.36
N ARG A 82 -10.44 22.48 -10.12
CA ARG A 82 -9.57 23.07 -9.08
C ARG A 82 -8.39 22.15 -8.74
N VAL A 83 -8.60 20.84 -8.64
CA VAL A 83 -7.50 19.88 -8.37
C VAL A 83 -6.59 19.71 -9.59
N GLN A 84 -7.12 19.73 -10.82
CA GLN A 84 -6.30 19.75 -12.03
C GLN A 84 -5.42 21.00 -12.10
N HIS A 85 -5.95 22.18 -11.77
CA HIS A 85 -5.18 23.42 -11.65
C HIS A 85 -4.11 23.34 -10.54
N LEU A 86 -4.41 22.75 -9.38
CA LEU A 86 -3.42 22.50 -8.33
C LEU A 86 -2.32 21.50 -8.75
N ILE A 87 -2.65 20.49 -9.57
CA ILE A 87 -1.66 19.54 -10.11
C ILE A 87 -0.81 20.17 -11.23
N ALA A 88 -1.38 21.06 -12.04
CA ALA A 88 -0.65 21.81 -13.06
C ALA A 88 0.33 22.81 -12.42
N ASN A 89 -0.14 23.57 -11.43
CA ASN A 89 0.65 24.58 -10.71
C ASN A 89 1.44 23.98 -9.53
N ALA A 90 1.48 22.65 -9.39
CA ALA A 90 2.32 21.99 -8.41
C ALA A 90 3.79 22.14 -8.82
N SER A 91 4.47 23.12 -8.23
CA SER A 91 5.92 23.30 -8.28
C SER A 91 6.56 22.86 -6.96
N VAL A 92 7.74 22.24 -7.07
CA VAL A 92 8.68 22.15 -5.94
C VAL A 92 9.58 23.40 -5.94
N ASP A 93 10.45 23.53 -4.94
CA ASP A 93 11.47 24.58 -4.92
C ASP A 93 12.37 24.49 -6.18
N GLY A 94 12.63 25.64 -6.80
CA GLY A 94 13.45 25.74 -8.01
C GLY A 94 14.95 25.93 -7.74
N ASP A 95 15.37 26.14 -6.49
CA ASP A 95 16.78 26.32 -6.16
C ASP A 95 17.60 25.03 -6.36
N ILE A 96 18.51 25.08 -7.33
CA ILE A 96 19.46 23.99 -7.62
C ILE A 96 20.45 23.80 -6.46
N GLY A 97 20.77 24.84 -5.69
CA GLY A 97 21.64 24.76 -4.52
C GLY A 97 21.09 23.81 -3.46
N ARG A 98 19.84 24.05 -3.03
CA ARG A 98 19.06 23.18 -2.15
C ARG A 98 19.03 21.72 -2.64
N TRP A 99 18.83 21.49 -3.95
CA TRP A 99 18.79 20.13 -4.49
C TRP A 99 20.15 19.44 -4.57
N LYS A 100 21.25 20.18 -4.73
CA LYS A 100 22.62 19.64 -4.59
C LYS A 100 22.93 19.24 -3.16
N GLU A 101 22.55 20.07 -2.18
CA GLU A 101 22.77 19.73 -0.76
C GLU A 101 21.86 18.57 -0.31
N ALA A 102 20.65 18.47 -0.86
CA ALA A 102 19.81 17.27 -0.70
C ALA A 102 20.45 16.04 -1.36
N ALA A 103 21.03 16.16 -2.56
CA ALA A 103 21.75 15.07 -3.22
C ALA A 103 22.99 14.61 -2.46
N ARG A 104 23.72 15.54 -1.85
CA ARG A 104 24.82 15.26 -0.93
C ARG A 104 24.32 14.48 0.27
N THR A 105 23.43 15.06 1.08
CA THR A 105 23.00 14.50 2.37
C THR A 105 22.14 13.24 2.26
N THR A 106 21.17 13.21 1.35
CA THR A 106 20.22 12.09 1.22
C THR A 106 20.61 11.04 0.17
N GLY A 107 21.53 11.38 -0.74
CA GLY A 107 22.08 10.46 -1.74
C GLY A 107 23.46 9.95 -1.34
N TYR A 108 24.46 10.83 -1.32
CA TYR A 108 25.86 10.44 -1.14
C TYR A 108 26.24 10.14 0.30
N ASP A 109 25.98 11.02 1.26
CA ASP A 109 26.30 10.79 2.68
C ASP A 109 25.54 9.56 3.22
N ALA A 110 24.25 9.44 2.89
CA ALA A 110 23.45 8.25 3.20
C ALA A 110 23.96 6.97 2.50
N CYS A 111 24.61 7.07 1.34
CA CYS A 111 25.26 5.94 0.67
C CYS A 111 26.64 5.59 1.30
N TYR A 112 27.42 6.58 1.72
CA TYR A 112 28.79 6.41 2.20
C TYR A 112 28.88 6.14 3.71
N LEU A 113 28.17 6.91 4.52
CA LEU A 113 28.11 6.75 5.98
C LEU A 113 27.09 5.68 6.38
N GLY A 114 26.07 5.45 5.53
CA GLY A 114 24.99 4.52 5.83
C GLY A 114 24.09 5.09 6.92
N CYS A 115 23.87 4.30 7.98
CA CYS A 115 23.17 4.76 9.18
C CYS A 115 23.81 4.19 10.45
N ASP A 116 23.65 4.90 11.56
CA ASP A 116 23.85 4.35 12.91
C ASP A 116 22.52 3.75 13.38
N ASP A 117 22.54 2.45 13.71
CA ASP A 117 21.42 1.68 14.30
C ASP A 117 20.02 2.00 13.71
N CYS A 118 19.88 2.09 12.39
CA CYS A 118 18.58 2.33 11.76
C CYS A 118 17.79 1.04 11.48
N SER A 119 16.46 1.16 11.54
CA SER A 119 15.52 0.05 11.40
C SER A 119 15.27 -0.42 9.96
N ASP A 120 15.71 0.34 8.96
CA ASP A 120 15.67 -0.06 7.55
C ASP A 120 17.08 -0.50 7.09
N PRO A 121 17.37 -1.81 7.00
CA PRO A 121 18.63 -2.31 6.42
C PRO A 121 18.81 -1.90 4.94
N SER A 122 17.75 -1.44 4.28
CA SER A 122 17.81 -0.95 2.90
C SER A 122 18.19 0.53 2.80
N PHE A 123 18.34 1.28 3.90
CA PHE A 123 18.56 2.73 3.88
C PHE A 123 19.76 3.12 2.99
N ALA A 124 20.95 2.59 3.31
CA ALA A 124 22.16 2.83 2.53
C ALA A 124 22.03 2.29 1.10
N TYR A 125 21.32 1.17 0.91
CA TYR A 125 21.15 0.55 -0.41
C TYR A 125 20.27 1.42 -1.32
N ASN A 126 19.18 1.97 -0.80
CA ASN A 126 18.29 2.87 -1.51
C ASN A 126 19.00 4.19 -1.86
N ALA A 127 19.81 4.73 -0.95
CA ALA A 127 20.63 5.91 -1.19
C ALA A 127 21.69 5.66 -2.29
N CYS A 128 22.45 4.56 -2.21
CA CYS A 128 23.41 4.21 -3.25
C CYS A 128 22.73 3.94 -4.60
N GLN A 129 21.58 3.24 -4.62
CA GLN A 129 20.78 3.05 -5.83
C GLN A 129 20.25 4.36 -6.42
N LEU A 130 19.92 5.36 -5.60
CA LEU A 130 19.56 6.69 -6.07
C LEU A 130 20.75 7.35 -6.80
N THR A 131 21.96 7.30 -6.23
CA THR A 131 23.17 7.86 -6.88
C THR A 131 23.50 7.14 -8.20
N ALA A 132 23.35 5.81 -8.24
CA ALA A 132 23.60 4.99 -9.43
C ALA A 132 22.64 5.26 -10.62
N ARG A 133 21.50 5.95 -10.39
CA ARG A 133 20.60 6.39 -11.47
C ARG A 133 21.11 7.64 -12.21
N ALA A 134 22.07 8.38 -11.66
CA ALA A 134 22.60 9.59 -12.27
C ALA A 134 23.53 9.27 -13.46
N ASN A 135 22.97 9.29 -14.66
CA ASN A 135 23.74 9.11 -15.90
C ASN A 135 24.32 10.45 -16.39
N VAL A 136 25.59 10.71 -16.09
CA VAL A 136 26.33 11.90 -16.54
C VAL A 136 27.42 11.49 -17.54
N PRO A 137 27.36 11.92 -18.80
CA PRO A 137 28.37 11.57 -19.81
C PRO A 137 29.80 11.92 -19.36
N GLY A 138 30.68 10.91 -19.37
CA GLY A 138 32.08 11.06 -18.97
C GLY A 138 32.34 11.12 -17.46
N ALA A 139 31.34 10.91 -16.61
CA ALA A 139 31.53 10.81 -15.16
C ALA A 139 30.88 9.53 -14.59
N ILE A 140 31.51 8.96 -13.57
CA ILE A 140 30.88 7.95 -12.71
C ILE A 140 30.21 8.73 -11.57
N CYS A 141 28.92 8.48 -11.33
CA CYS A 141 28.15 9.08 -10.24
C CYS A 141 27.60 8.03 -9.25
N ASP A 142 27.90 6.75 -9.46
CA ASP A 142 27.48 5.63 -8.59
C ASP A 142 28.32 5.60 -7.31
N GLY A 143 27.68 5.90 -6.17
CA GLY A 143 28.32 5.92 -4.86
C GLY A 143 28.98 4.59 -4.46
N ASN A 144 28.45 3.45 -4.92
CA ASN A 144 29.06 2.13 -4.67
C ASN A 144 30.47 2.00 -5.27
N ARG A 145 30.83 2.89 -6.22
CA ARG A 145 32.14 2.93 -6.91
C ARG A 145 33.01 4.13 -6.53
N MET A 146 32.51 5.02 -5.69
CA MET A 146 33.11 6.33 -5.35
C MET A 146 33.35 6.56 -3.85
N TRP A 147 32.83 5.68 -2.99
CA TRP A 147 32.92 5.78 -1.52
C TRP A 147 34.34 5.96 -0.96
N ASN A 148 35.34 5.46 -1.68
CA ASN A 148 36.76 5.53 -1.35
C ASN A 148 37.52 6.66 -2.07
N TRP A 149 36.85 7.52 -2.85
CA TRP A 149 37.50 8.62 -3.57
C TRP A 149 37.85 9.78 -2.61
N ALA A 150 38.80 10.62 -3.03
CA ALA A 150 39.13 11.87 -2.35
C ALA A 150 38.07 12.96 -2.62
N ASP A 151 37.71 13.18 -3.89
CA ASP A 151 36.49 13.91 -4.24
C ASP A 151 35.30 12.94 -4.27
N ARG A 152 34.57 12.89 -3.16
CA ARG A 152 33.37 12.05 -2.99
C ARG A 152 32.09 12.71 -3.55
N TYR A 153 32.14 13.99 -3.93
CA TYR A 153 30.96 14.78 -4.30
C TYR A 153 31.15 15.61 -5.59
N PRO A 154 31.51 15.01 -6.75
CA PRO A 154 31.68 15.76 -7.99
C PRO A 154 30.43 16.59 -8.34
N GLU A 155 30.61 17.89 -8.53
CA GLU A 155 29.53 18.89 -8.68
C GLU A 155 28.52 18.55 -9.80
N ARG A 156 28.98 17.88 -10.87
CA ARG A 156 28.13 17.38 -11.96
C ARG A 156 27.20 16.25 -11.51
N CYS A 157 27.67 15.37 -10.64
CA CYS A 157 26.90 14.27 -10.06
C CYS A 157 25.90 14.77 -9.01
N LEU A 158 26.29 15.73 -8.16
CA LEU A 158 25.37 16.40 -7.24
C LEU A 158 24.20 17.05 -7.98
N ALA A 159 24.48 17.75 -9.10
CA ALA A 159 23.43 18.35 -9.93
C ALA A 159 22.48 17.29 -10.54
N ALA A 160 23.01 16.17 -11.04
CA ALA A 160 22.21 15.11 -11.63
C ALA A 160 21.34 14.36 -10.61
N VAL A 161 21.89 13.98 -9.45
CA VAL A 161 21.12 13.36 -8.37
C VAL A 161 20.09 14.35 -7.80
N GLY A 162 20.43 15.65 -7.71
CA GLY A 162 19.51 16.71 -7.29
C GLY A 162 18.30 16.85 -8.22
N GLN A 163 18.49 16.72 -9.53
CA GLN A 163 17.38 16.70 -10.49
C GLN A 163 16.47 15.47 -10.33
N ILE A 164 17.03 14.30 -9.98
CA ILE A 164 16.25 13.09 -9.69
C ILE A 164 15.40 13.31 -8.42
N LEU A 165 16.00 13.79 -7.34
CA LEU A 165 15.30 14.12 -6.09
C LEU A 165 14.19 15.17 -6.28
N MET A 166 14.47 16.23 -7.04
CA MET A 166 13.49 17.25 -7.40
C MET A 166 12.30 16.65 -8.18
N GLY A 167 12.58 15.71 -9.10
CA GLY A 167 11.57 14.97 -9.86
C GLY A 167 10.73 14.01 -9.00
N GLU A 168 11.36 13.28 -8.09
CA GLU A 168 10.68 12.38 -7.14
C GLU A 168 9.80 13.16 -6.16
N GLU A 169 10.25 14.29 -5.63
CA GLU A 169 9.43 15.15 -4.76
C GLU A 169 8.23 15.75 -5.53
N LEU A 170 8.46 16.22 -6.76
CA LEU A 170 7.41 16.73 -7.63
C LEU A 170 6.35 15.65 -7.95
N ALA A 171 6.78 14.40 -8.14
CA ALA A 171 5.90 13.25 -8.29
C ALA A 171 5.15 12.93 -6.99
N ARG A 172 5.81 13.02 -5.83
CA ARG A 172 5.21 12.80 -4.49
C ARG A 172 4.09 13.82 -4.21
N VAL A 173 4.34 15.11 -4.44
CA VAL A 173 3.35 16.19 -4.30
C VAL A 173 2.16 15.96 -5.24
N LYS A 174 2.42 15.66 -6.52
CA LYS A 174 1.36 15.39 -7.52
C LYS A 174 0.55 14.14 -7.18
N GLN A 175 1.16 13.11 -6.58
CA GLN A 175 0.45 11.93 -6.10
C GLN A 175 -0.37 12.21 -4.83
N GLY A 176 0.06 13.13 -3.96
CA GLY A 176 -0.73 13.63 -2.83
C GLY A 176 -2.08 14.21 -3.30
N TYR A 177 -2.07 15.10 -4.29
CA TYR A 177 -3.30 15.66 -4.87
C TYR A 177 -4.18 14.60 -5.56
N ARG A 178 -3.60 13.60 -6.23
CA ARG A 178 -4.36 12.47 -6.80
C ARG A 178 -5.03 11.62 -5.73
N ASN A 179 -4.35 11.35 -4.62
CA ASN A 179 -4.91 10.63 -3.48
C ASN A 179 -6.06 11.42 -2.83
N GLN A 180 -5.90 12.74 -2.67
CA GLN A 180 -6.95 13.63 -2.17
C GLN A 180 -8.18 13.64 -3.11
N LEU A 181 -7.97 13.69 -4.43
CA LEU A 181 -9.03 13.61 -5.42
C LEU A 181 -9.81 12.29 -5.32
N ALA A 182 -9.10 11.15 -5.19
CA ALA A 182 -9.72 9.84 -5.03
C ALA A 182 -10.58 9.76 -3.76
N ILE A 183 -10.10 10.31 -2.64
CA ILE A 183 -10.89 10.39 -1.39
C ILE A 183 -12.17 11.19 -1.60
N ILE A 184 -12.11 12.34 -2.28
CA ILE A 184 -13.28 13.21 -2.50
C ILE A 184 -14.29 12.53 -3.45
N ILE A 185 -13.83 11.85 -4.51
CA ILE A 185 -14.72 11.07 -5.38
C ILE A 185 -15.41 9.96 -4.58
N LEU A 186 -14.69 9.27 -3.69
CA LEU A 186 -15.25 8.24 -2.82
C LEU A 186 -16.25 8.79 -1.80
N THR A 187 -16.05 9.99 -1.23
CA THR A 187 -17.03 10.59 -0.31
C THR A 187 -18.29 11.08 -1.03
N VAL A 188 -18.18 11.62 -2.25
CA VAL A 188 -19.35 11.97 -3.09
C VAL A 188 -20.17 10.73 -3.44
N LEU A 189 -19.50 9.66 -3.93
CA LEU A 189 -20.17 8.38 -4.23
C LEU A 189 -20.82 7.76 -2.98
N GLY A 190 -20.10 7.77 -1.85
CA GLY A 190 -20.62 7.32 -0.55
C GLY A 190 -21.85 8.13 -0.09
N GLY A 191 -21.84 9.44 -0.31
CA GLY A 191 -22.98 10.32 -0.05
C GLY A 191 -24.21 10.01 -0.91
N VAL A 192 -24.02 9.78 -2.21
CA VAL A 192 -25.10 9.38 -3.13
C VAL A 192 -25.70 8.03 -2.74
N VAL A 193 -24.87 7.02 -2.46
CA VAL A 193 -25.33 5.68 -2.03
C VAL A 193 -26.01 5.74 -0.66
N GLY A 194 -25.44 6.48 0.31
CA GLY A 194 -26.02 6.69 1.63
C GLY A 194 -27.38 7.40 1.57
N GLY A 195 -27.50 8.45 0.75
CA GLY A 195 -28.76 9.16 0.50
C GLY A 195 -29.82 8.27 -0.13
N ALA A 196 -29.46 7.44 -1.12
CA ALA A 196 -30.37 6.47 -1.72
C ALA A 196 -30.88 5.43 -0.70
N ILE A 197 -30.00 4.91 0.17
CA ILE A 197 -30.37 3.98 1.25
C ILE A 197 -31.30 4.67 2.26
N ALA A 198 -30.95 5.87 2.70
CA ALA A 198 -31.78 6.65 3.64
C ALA A 198 -33.18 6.95 3.08
N TYR A 199 -33.26 7.32 1.79
CA TYR A 199 -34.53 7.53 1.08
C TYR A 199 -35.38 6.24 1.03
N ILE A 200 -34.78 5.09 0.72
CA ILE A 200 -35.48 3.78 0.70
C ILE A 200 -36.01 3.42 2.09
N LEU A 201 -35.25 3.68 3.15
CA LEU A 201 -35.67 3.44 4.54
C LEU A 201 -36.81 4.39 4.96
N TRP A 202 -36.70 5.69 4.65
CA TRP A 202 -37.76 6.68 4.89
C TRP A 202 -39.06 6.27 4.20
N ARG A 203 -39.01 5.95 2.91
CA ARG A 203 -40.19 5.57 2.11
C ARG A 203 -40.90 4.32 2.66
N ARG A 204 -40.14 3.35 3.21
CA ARG A 204 -40.71 2.18 3.92
C ARG A 204 -41.37 2.58 5.24
N ALA A 205 -40.76 3.48 6.01
CA ALA A 205 -41.30 3.96 7.29
C ALA A 205 -42.57 4.81 7.12
N THR A 206 -42.69 5.61 6.06
CA THR A 206 -43.92 6.37 5.76
C THR A 206 -45.07 5.46 5.33
N MET A 207 -44.79 4.42 4.52
CA MET A 207 -45.84 3.46 4.10
C MET A 207 -46.36 2.61 5.27
N SER A 208 -45.50 2.19 6.20
CA SER A 208 -45.94 1.41 7.37
C SER A 208 -46.77 2.25 8.35
N LYS A 209 -46.48 3.55 8.50
CA LYS A 209 -47.35 4.49 9.22
C LYS A 209 -48.73 4.61 8.56
N ALA A 210 -48.79 4.82 7.24
CA ALA A 210 -50.05 4.95 6.51
C ALA A 210 -50.95 3.69 6.59
N GLN A 211 -50.34 2.49 6.61
CA GLN A 211 -51.09 1.24 6.86
C GLN A 211 -51.67 1.17 8.28
N ARG A 212 -50.93 1.62 9.31
CA ARG A 212 -51.43 1.66 10.69
C ARG A 212 -52.60 2.62 10.86
N THR A 213 -52.56 3.81 10.25
CA THR A 213 -53.68 4.77 10.33
C THR A 213 -54.97 4.19 9.74
N ARG A 214 -54.88 3.39 8.66
CA ARG A 214 -56.04 2.66 8.09
C ARG A 214 -56.56 1.53 8.97
N GLN A 215 -55.77 1.02 9.93
CA GLN A 215 -56.23 0.05 10.94
C GLN A 215 -56.82 0.68 12.20
N HIS A 216 -56.84 2.02 12.30
CA HIS A 216 -57.50 2.78 13.38
C HIS A 216 -58.57 3.75 12.87
N SER A 217 -59.01 3.57 11.61
CA SER A 217 -60.30 4.12 11.19
C SER A 217 -61.41 3.34 11.91
N PRO A 218 -62.37 4.00 12.59
CA PRO A 218 -63.47 3.30 13.25
C PRO A 218 -64.31 2.55 12.22
N PRO A 219 -64.95 1.42 12.60
CA PRO A 219 -65.77 0.65 11.66
C PRO A 219 -66.93 1.52 11.15
N PRO A 220 -67.22 1.51 9.84
CA PRO A 220 -68.36 2.26 9.29
C PRO A 220 -69.68 1.72 9.88
N PRO A 221 -70.70 2.57 10.08
CA PRO A 221 -72.00 2.13 10.58
C PRO A 221 -72.62 1.10 9.64
N SER A 222 -73.19 0.04 10.21
CA SER A 222 -73.58 -1.16 9.48
C SER A 222 -74.89 -0.99 8.69
N SER A 223 -74.80 -0.45 7.47
CA SER A 223 -75.81 -0.72 6.44
C SER A 223 -75.72 -2.19 6.03
N SER A 224 -76.76 -2.97 6.31
CA SER A 224 -76.85 -4.40 5.98
C SER A 224 -77.21 -4.64 4.51
N TRP A 225 -77.21 -5.91 4.09
CA TRP A 225 -77.45 -6.40 2.72
C TRP A 225 -76.32 -6.03 1.73
N SER A 226 -75.71 -6.95 0.96
CA SER A 226 -76.32 -8.12 0.32
C SER A 226 -75.30 -9.15 -0.20
N ILE A 227 -75.80 -10.36 -0.54
CA ILE A 227 -75.26 -11.36 -1.48
C ILE A 227 -73.83 -11.88 -1.23
N ARG A 228 -73.75 -13.08 -0.63
CA ARG A 228 -72.60 -13.99 -0.81
C ARG A 228 -72.53 -14.42 -2.29
N ARG A 229 -71.37 -14.31 -2.93
CA ARG A 229 -71.09 -15.00 -4.21
C ARG A 229 -69.84 -15.87 -4.06
N ALA A 230 -70.00 -17.18 -4.16
CA ALA A 230 -68.90 -18.13 -3.98
C ALA A 230 -68.13 -18.33 -5.29
N THR A 231 -66.89 -17.84 -5.36
CA THR A 231 -65.98 -18.11 -6.48
C THR A 231 -65.03 -19.25 -6.13
N THR A 232 -65.13 -20.36 -6.87
CA THR A 232 -64.39 -21.60 -6.61
C THR A 232 -62.92 -21.54 -7.03
N TRP A 233 -62.08 -22.30 -6.33
CA TRP A 233 -60.66 -22.45 -6.66
C TRP A 233 -60.46 -23.19 -7.99
N LYS A 234 -59.52 -22.72 -8.81
CA LYS A 234 -58.85 -23.56 -9.82
C LYS A 234 -57.33 -23.50 -9.64
N ARG A 235 -56.74 -24.66 -9.38
CA ARG A 235 -55.31 -24.86 -9.09
C ARG A 235 -54.65 -25.56 -10.28
N THR A 236 -54.16 -24.80 -11.25
CA THR A 236 -53.45 -25.34 -12.42
C THR A 236 -52.14 -26.01 -12.01
N LYS A 237 -52.04 -27.33 -12.27
CA LYS A 237 -50.76 -28.05 -12.27
C LYS A 237 -50.17 -27.96 -13.67
N THR A 238 -48.98 -27.40 -13.82
CA THR A 238 -48.25 -27.42 -15.10
C THR A 238 -47.28 -28.59 -15.09
N THR A 239 -47.70 -29.74 -15.62
CA THR A 239 -46.81 -30.85 -15.96
C THR A 239 -46.04 -30.50 -17.23
N LYS A 240 -44.73 -30.79 -17.28
CA LYS A 240 -44.00 -30.97 -18.54
C LYS A 240 -43.23 -32.29 -18.47
N HIS A 241 -43.19 -32.99 -19.60
CA HIS A 241 -42.68 -34.35 -19.73
C HIS A 241 -41.29 -34.37 -20.41
N THR A 242 -40.68 -35.55 -20.41
CA THR A 242 -39.30 -35.83 -20.82
C THR A 242 -39.17 -36.17 -22.31
N GLU A 243 -38.13 -35.63 -22.95
CA GLU A 243 -37.34 -36.19 -24.07
C GLU A 243 -35.91 -35.61 -23.90
N SER A 244 -34.76 -36.30 -23.94
CA SER A 244 -34.32 -37.63 -24.39
C SER A 244 -33.73 -37.71 -25.81
N TYR A 245 -32.42 -37.49 -25.93
CA TYR A 245 -31.61 -38.15 -26.97
C TYR A 245 -30.16 -38.44 -26.52
N GLU A 246 -29.51 -39.32 -27.27
CA GLU A 246 -28.17 -39.89 -27.10
C GLU A 246 -27.03 -38.90 -27.47
N GLN A 247 -25.71 -39.16 -27.49
CA GLN A 247 -24.80 -40.35 -27.42
C GLN A 247 -23.35 -39.81 -27.11
N ARG A 248 -22.18 -40.49 -27.04
CA ARG A 248 -21.67 -41.88 -27.10
C ARG A 248 -20.25 -41.94 -26.45
N THR A 249 -19.92 -42.97 -25.65
CA THR A 249 -18.53 -43.46 -25.35
C THR A 249 -17.50 -42.51 -24.66
N THR A 250 -16.34 -42.92 -24.09
CA THR A 250 -15.52 -44.17 -24.22
C THR A 250 -14.67 -44.49 -22.96
N SER A 251 -14.39 -45.78 -22.69
CA SER A 251 -13.14 -46.42 -22.13
C SER A 251 -12.29 -45.79 -20.99
N ARG A 252 -11.65 -46.51 -20.04
CA ARG A 252 -11.67 -47.93 -19.54
C ARG A 252 -10.97 -47.99 -18.12
N PRO A 253 -10.29 -49.04 -17.57
CA PRO A 253 -10.72 -49.61 -16.27
C PRO A 253 -9.65 -49.77 -15.15
N SER A 254 -10.08 -50.45 -14.06
CA SER A 254 -9.28 -51.15 -13.03
C SER A 254 -8.78 -50.29 -11.84
N SER A 255 -8.62 -50.82 -10.61
CA SER A 255 -8.69 -52.23 -10.18
C SER A 255 -9.56 -52.50 -8.94
N ARG A 256 -9.91 -53.79 -8.80
CA ARG A 256 -10.62 -54.41 -7.67
C ARG A 256 -9.78 -54.41 -6.38
N HIS A 257 -10.41 -54.37 -5.20
CA HIS A 257 -10.56 -55.56 -4.34
C HIS A 257 -11.59 -55.33 -3.19
N PRO A 258 -12.24 -56.38 -2.61
CA PRO A 258 -13.39 -56.20 -1.71
C PRO A 258 -13.24 -56.76 -0.28
N SER A 259 -13.81 -56.07 0.71
CA SER A 259 -14.19 -56.56 2.05
C SER A 259 -14.90 -55.45 2.85
N ARG A 260 -15.84 -55.69 3.78
CA ARG A 260 -16.61 -56.90 4.16
C ARG A 260 -17.92 -56.45 4.84
N ARG A 261 -18.83 -57.39 5.15
CA ARG A 261 -19.95 -57.26 6.12
C ARG A 261 -19.53 -56.54 7.42
N SER A 262 -20.38 -55.85 8.20
CA SER A 262 -21.83 -55.55 8.10
C SER A 262 -22.30 -54.73 9.31
N SER A 263 -23.40 -53.98 9.21
CA SER A 263 -24.48 -53.89 10.23
C SER A 263 -25.60 -52.93 9.77
N SER A 264 -26.81 -53.10 10.29
CA SER A 264 -27.95 -52.23 10.00
C SER A 264 -28.24 -51.27 11.16
N SER A 265 -28.22 -49.97 10.88
CA SER A 265 -28.78 -48.95 11.77
C SER A 265 -29.78 -48.08 11.00
N ARG A 266 -31.04 -48.09 11.44
CA ARG A 266 -32.09 -47.22 10.89
C ARG A 266 -31.88 -45.79 11.38
N SER A 267 -31.19 -44.97 10.60
CA SER A 267 -31.09 -43.53 10.86
C SER A 267 -32.34 -42.79 10.31
N PRO A 268 -32.99 -41.88 11.07
CA PRO A 268 -34.11 -41.10 10.57
C PRO A 268 -33.71 -40.18 9.41
N ARG A 269 -34.58 -40.05 8.39
CA ARG A 269 -34.37 -39.08 7.29
C ARG A 269 -34.42 -37.65 7.84
N PRO A 270 -33.36 -36.83 7.69
CA PRO A 270 -33.48 -35.39 7.95
C PRO A 270 -34.40 -34.75 6.91
N SER A 271 -35.34 -33.91 7.36
CA SER A 271 -36.22 -33.16 6.47
C SER A 271 -35.42 -32.08 5.75
N ARG A 272 -35.54 -32.06 4.41
CA ARG A 272 -34.73 -31.20 3.52
C ARG A 272 -35.26 -29.76 3.49
N SER A 273 -35.11 -29.04 4.60
CA SER A 273 -35.39 -27.60 4.68
C SER A 273 -34.47 -26.82 3.73
N GLN A 274 -35.01 -25.80 3.07
CA GLN A 274 -34.24 -24.98 2.13
C GLN A 274 -33.28 -24.05 2.90
N PRO A 275 -32.00 -23.95 2.50
CA PRO A 275 -31.07 -23.00 3.12
C PRO A 275 -31.50 -21.56 2.79
N ARG A 276 -31.65 -20.72 3.82
CA ARG A 276 -31.85 -19.29 3.63
C ARG A 276 -30.54 -18.66 3.17
N LEU A 277 -30.60 -17.91 2.06
CA LEU A 277 -29.45 -17.36 1.32
C LEU A 277 -28.71 -16.19 2.02
N SER A 278 -28.88 -16.01 3.33
CA SER A 278 -28.42 -14.84 4.10
C SER A 278 -27.07 -15.02 4.81
N THR A 279 -26.38 -16.15 4.61
CA THR A 279 -25.27 -16.57 5.51
C THR A 279 -24.02 -17.04 4.75
N ILE A 280 -23.69 -16.40 3.61
CA ILE A 280 -22.55 -16.79 2.75
C ILE A 280 -21.71 -15.55 2.36
N ILE A 281 -21.16 -14.84 3.35
CA ILE A 281 -20.15 -13.77 3.14
C ILE A 281 -18.99 -13.86 4.17
N THR A 282 -19.27 -14.26 5.42
CA THR A 282 -18.35 -14.12 6.57
C THR A 282 -17.31 -15.23 6.77
N ALA A 283 -17.14 -16.18 5.83
CA ALA A 283 -16.30 -17.37 6.03
C ALA A 283 -14.88 -17.29 5.40
N SER A 284 -14.61 -16.33 4.52
CA SER A 284 -13.47 -16.40 3.58
C SER A 284 -12.14 -15.83 4.08
N VAL A 285 -12.09 -15.19 5.25
CA VAL A 285 -10.94 -14.39 5.72
C VAL A 285 -10.03 -15.16 6.70
N ALA A 286 -10.52 -16.24 7.32
CA ALA A 286 -9.84 -16.92 8.43
C ALA A 286 -8.71 -17.89 8.01
N SER A 287 -8.58 -18.21 6.71
CA SER A 287 -7.70 -19.28 6.21
C SER A 287 -6.34 -18.81 5.66
N LEU A 288 -6.03 -17.51 5.74
CA LEU A 288 -4.67 -16.99 5.51
C LEU A 288 -3.76 -17.31 6.71
N ALA A 289 -3.54 -18.61 6.93
CA ALA A 289 -2.72 -19.17 8.00
C ALA A 289 -1.31 -18.59 7.93
N SER A 290 -1.00 -17.69 8.86
CA SER A 290 0.08 -16.74 8.70
C SER A 290 1.45 -17.41 8.80
N ARG A 291 2.07 -17.68 7.64
CA ARG A 291 3.52 -17.86 7.53
C ARG A 291 4.18 -16.56 8.02
N THR A 292 4.41 -16.50 9.32
CA THR A 292 5.09 -15.42 10.02
C THR A 292 6.57 -15.55 9.68
N SER A 293 6.93 -14.97 8.53
CA SER A 293 8.33 -14.68 8.18
C SER A 293 8.99 -13.93 9.32
N ALA A 294 10.29 -14.15 9.50
CA ALA A 294 11.06 -13.24 10.34
C ALA A 294 11.06 -11.84 9.73
N TYR A 295 11.19 -10.83 10.58
CA TYR A 295 11.37 -9.44 10.19
C TYR A 295 12.56 -8.84 10.93
N ALA A 296 13.26 -7.91 10.29
CA ALA A 296 14.41 -7.24 10.88
C ALA A 296 13.97 -6.40 12.09
N CYS A 297 14.65 -6.54 13.23
CA CYS A 297 14.33 -5.82 14.45
C CYS A 297 15.58 -5.39 15.22
N MET A 298 15.42 -4.35 16.06
CA MET A 298 16.49 -3.76 16.88
C MET A 298 16.12 -3.82 18.36
N GLY A 299 17.11 -3.84 19.25
CA GLY A 299 16.92 -3.80 20.72
C GLY A 299 16.37 -5.09 21.36
N TYR A 300 15.87 -6.05 20.59
CA TYR A 300 15.42 -7.36 21.10
C TYR A 300 16.58 -8.34 21.38
N ALA A 301 17.78 -8.03 20.90
CA ALA A 301 19.04 -8.69 21.20
C ALA A 301 20.15 -7.62 21.30
N PRO A 302 21.26 -7.87 22.00
CA PRO A 302 22.41 -6.98 21.97
C PRO A 302 23.02 -6.94 20.56
N SER A 303 23.53 -5.76 20.17
CA SER A 303 24.44 -5.64 19.02
C SER A 303 25.76 -6.36 19.29
N SER A 304 26.53 -6.61 18.23
CA SER A 304 27.75 -7.42 18.29
C SER A 304 28.83 -6.79 17.43
N THR A 305 30.03 -6.62 18.00
CA THR A 305 31.21 -6.10 17.29
C THR A 305 32.31 -7.14 17.29
N VAL A 306 32.90 -7.43 16.12
CA VAL A 306 34.15 -8.20 16.01
C VAL A 306 35.20 -7.33 15.34
N TYR A 307 36.38 -7.26 15.97
CA TYR A 307 37.49 -6.46 15.49
C TYR A 307 38.47 -7.29 14.66
N PHE A 308 39.11 -6.66 13.66
CA PHE A 308 40.07 -7.32 12.78
C PHE A 308 41.28 -6.46 12.44
N ALA A 309 42.34 -7.10 11.94
CA ALA A 309 43.56 -6.47 11.43
C ALA A 309 44.14 -7.26 10.25
N SER A 310 44.82 -6.58 9.33
CA SER A 310 45.48 -7.23 8.18
C SER A 310 46.60 -8.18 8.62
N LEU A 311 46.71 -9.32 7.95
CA LEU A 311 47.78 -10.31 8.16
C LEU A 311 49.13 -9.86 7.56
N HIS A 312 49.14 -8.95 6.60
CA HIS A 312 50.31 -8.71 5.75
C HIS A 312 51.40 -7.81 6.38
N THR A 313 51.13 -7.21 7.53
CA THR A 313 52.09 -6.35 8.25
C THR A 313 53.00 -7.13 9.22
N THR A 314 53.97 -7.85 8.66
CA THR A 314 55.09 -8.42 9.41
C THR A 314 56.12 -7.35 9.80
N GLY A 315 55.80 -6.56 10.83
CA GLY A 315 56.76 -5.71 11.55
C GLY A 315 56.62 -4.20 11.41
N ASN A 316 55.84 -3.70 10.43
CA ASN A 316 55.53 -2.27 10.31
C ASN A 316 54.25 -1.89 11.06
N THR A 317 54.19 -0.65 11.56
CA THR A 317 53.06 -0.04 12.28
C THR A 317 51.79 0.14 11.45
N ASN A 318 51.86 -0.10 10.14
CA ASN A 318 50.90 0.35 9.15
C ASN A 318 49.85 -0.73 8.82
N ALA A 319 49.31 -1.38 9.85
CA ALA A 319 48.30 -2.41 9.70
C ALA A 319 46.91 -1.80 9.48
N ILE A 320 46.20 -2.20 8.42
CA ILE A 320 44.76 -1.87 8.30
C ILE A 320 44.03 -2.62 9.42
N THR A 321 43.50 -1.86 10.37
CA THR A 321 42.62 -2.34 11.45
C THR A 321 41.17 -2.02 11.11
N GLY A 322 40.22 -2.67 11.76
CA GLY A 322 38.80 -2.45 11.47
C GLY A 322 37.84 -3.17 12.41
N SER A 323 36.54 -3.01 12.14
CA SER A 323 35.47 -3.66 12.88
C SER A 323 34.33 -4.12 11.95
N VAL A 324 33.65 -5.19 12.35
CA VAL A 324 32.36 -5.62 11.79
C VAL A 324 31.33 -5.49 12.90
N TYR A 325 30.33 -4.64 12.68
CA TYR A 325 29.28 -4.31 13.62
C TYR A 325 27.92 -4.77 13.10
N GLY A 326 27.22 -5.62 13.87
CA GLY A 326 25.84 -6.03 13.59
C GLY A 326 24.89 -5.53 14.67
N TRP A 327 23.75 -4.97 14.26
CA TRP A 327 22.74 -4.38 15.18
C TRP A 327 21.34 -4.98 15.04
N LEU A 328 21.00 -5.53 13.86
CA LEU A 328 19.69 -6.14 13.61
C LEU A 328 19.63 -7.60 14.07
N SER A 329 18.41 -8.12 14.17
CA SER A 329 18.13 -9.51 14.51
C SER A 329 16.83 -9.97 13.82
N ASP A 330 16.70 -11.27 13.59
CA ASP A 330 15.47 -11.86 13.06
C ASP A 330 14.44 -11.93 14.19
N CYS A 331 13.44 -11.06 14.17
CA CYS A 331 12.30 -11.18 15.06
C CYS A 331 11.15 -11.98 14.44
N ARG A 332 10.45 -12.74 15.28
CA ARG A 332 9.16 -13.34 14.95
C ARG A 332 8.16 -13.11 16.06
N ASP A 333 7.04 -12.50 15.70
CA ASP A 333 5.89 -12.32 16.56
C ASP A 333 5.12 -13.62 16.76
N LYS A 334 4.81 -13.93 18.03
CA LYS A 334 4.00 -15.07 18.45
C LYS A 334 2.87 -14.57 19.33
N LYS A 335 1.62 -14.91 19.01
CA LYS A 335 0.50 -14.64 19.93
C LYS A 335 0.58 -15.63 21.09
N VAL A 336 0.92 -15.12 22.27
CA VAL A 336 0.92 -15.88 23.52
C VAL A 336 -0.36 -15.53 24.26
N CYS A 337 -1.27 -16.48 24.32
CA CYS A 337 -2.55 -16.33 25.00
C CYS A 337 -2.46 -16.88 26.42
N SER A 338 -2.67 -16.01 27.41
CA SER A 338 -2.77 -16.44 28.80
C SER A 338 -4.10 -17.16 29.04
N GLN A 339 -4.13 -18.06 30.03
CA GLN A 339 -5.31 -18.85 30.39
C GLN A 339 -6.61 -18.03 30.39
N GLN A 340 -7.67 -18.59 29.81
CA GLN A 340 -8.95 -17.91 29.64
C GLN A 340 -9.51 -17.40 30.97
N LYS A 341 -9.76 -16.08 31.05
CA LYS A 341 -10.54 -15.50 32.14
C LYS A 341 -12.02 -15.82 31.88
N CYS A 342 -12.52 -16.83 32.59
CA CYS A 342 -13.90 -17.28 32.50
C CYS A 342 -14.79 -16.64 33.56
N SER A 343 -15.64 -15.71 33.15
CA SER A 343 -16.73 -15.17 33.97
C SER A 343 -17.99 -16.03 33.80
N THR A 344 -18.53 -16.56 34.89
CA THR A 344 -19.84 -17.23 34.88
C THR A 344 -20.91 -16.25 35.35
N SER A 345 -21.76 -15.79 34.43
CA SER A 345 -22.92 -14.94 34.75
C SER A 345 -24.18 -15.80 34.87
N CYS A 346 -24.81 -15.82 36.05
CA CYS A 346 -26.06 -16.53 36.28
C CYS A 346 -27.25 -15.57 36.32
N THR A 347 -28.36 -15.99 35.73
CA THR A 347 -29.65 -15.28 35.69
C THR A 347 -30.76 -16.24 36.07
N THR A 348 -31.61 -15.85 37.03
CA THR A 348 -32.74 -16.68 37.48
C THR A 348 -34.04 -16.17 36.88
N SER A 349 -34.82 -17.08 36.30
CA SER A 349 -36.11 -16.79 35.64
C SER A 349 -37.10 -17.89 35.97
N ASN A 350 -38.30 -17.54 36.43
CA ASN A 350 -39.38 -18.46 36.78
C ASN A 350 -38.92 -19.63 37.70
N GLY A 351 -38.14 -19.30 38.74
CA GLY A 351 -37.58 -20.29 39.68
C GLY A 351 -36.42 -21.15 39.13
N LYS A 352 -36.01 -20.97 37.86
CA LYS A 352 -34.90 -21.71 37.25
C LYS A 352 -33.69 -20.79 37.06
N GLN A 353 -32.56 -21.18 37.66
CA GLN A 353 -31.28 -20.53 37.46
C GLN A 353 -30.63 -21.03 36.16
N SER A 354 -30.20 -20.11 35.30
CA SER A 354 -29.41 -20.42 34.10
C SER A 354 -28.07 -19.69 34.18
N CYS A 355 -26.97 -20.39 33.97
CA CYS A 355 -25.61 -19.84 34.08
C CYS A 355 -24.88 -19.91 32.73
N THR A 356 -24.47 -18.74 32.23
CA THR A 356 -23.65 -18.63 31.02
C THR A 356 -22.20 -18.40 31.41
N LYS A 357 -21.32 -19.36 31.08
CA LYS A 357 -19.87 -19.21 31.23
C LYS A 357 -19.30 -18.54 29.97
N LYS A 358 -18.91 -17.26 30.08
CA LYS A 358 -18.16 -16.55 29.03
C LYS A 358 -16.68 -16.59 29.36
N CYS A 359 -15.88 -17.15 28.46
CA CYS A 359 -14.43 -17.22 28.60
C CYS A 359 -13.78 -16.26 27.60
N THR A 360 -13.07 -15.25 28.11
CA THR A 360 -12.29 -14.33 27.28
C THR A 360 -10.83 -14.79 27.28
N GLU A 361 -10.30 -15.06 26.11
CA GLU A 361 -8.90 -15.39 25.92
C GLU A 361 -8.08 -14.10 25.80
N GLN A 362 -7.15 -13.86 26.74
CA GLN A 362 -6.31 -12.67 26.74
C GLN A 362 -5.01 -12.97 25.98
N CYS A 363 -5.03 -12.77 24.67
CA CYS A 363 -3.86 -12.90 23.80
C CYS A 363 -3.03 -11.61 23.77
N ARG A 364 -1.72 -11.74 24.00
CA ARG A 364 -0.73 -10.69 23.71
C ARG A 364 0.22 -11.16 22.61
N THR A 365 0.65 -10.25 21.76
CA THR A 365 1.81 -10.53 20.88
C THR A 365 3.07 -10.48 21.72
N VAL A 366 3.93 -11.49 21.59
CA VAL A 366 5.27 -11.54 22.16
C VAL A 366 6.23 -11.74 21.00
N THR A 367 7.10 -10.75 20.78
CA THR A 367 8.18 -10.83 19.82
C THR A 367 9.28 -11.74 20.37
N SER A 368 9.81 -12.64 19.53
CA SER A 368 10.88 -13.56 19.92
C SER A 368 11.98 -13.54 18.86
N VAL A 369 13.22 -13.42 19.30
CA VAL A 369 14.40 -13.46 18.42
C VAL A 369 14.62 -14.90 17.93
N VAL A 370 14.84 -15.04 16.62
CA VAL A 370 15.14 -16.28 15.91
C VAL A 370 16.64 -16.36 15.62
N ARG A 371 17.26 -15.25 15.19
CA ARG A 371 18.69 -15.08 14.91
C ARG A 371 19.15 -13.75 15.50
N ARG A 372 20.30 -13.76 16.19
CA ARG A 372 20.89 -12.57 16.85
C ARG A 372 21.91 -11.88 15.93
N ALA A 373 22.20 -10.61 16.21
CA ALA A 373 23.27 -9.84 15.56
C ALA A 373 24.62 -10.57 15.51
N THR A 374 25.02 -11.24 16.59
CA THR A 374 26.26 -12.05 16.64
C THR A 374 26.33 -13.09 15.51
N ALA A 375 25.22 -13.78 15.22
CA ALA A 375 25.15 -14.78 14.17
C ALA A 375 25.17 -14.19 12.74
N TYR A 376 25.05 -12.86 12.59
CA TYR A 376 25.28 -12.15 11.33
C TYR A 376 26.76 -11.75 11.19
N VAL A 377 27.41 -11.35 12.28
CA VAL A 377 28.87 -11.08 12.31
C VAL A 377 29.69 -12.37 12.14
N GLU A 378 29.27 -13.48 12.74
CA GLU A 378 29.91 -14.80 12.59
C GLU A 378 29.91 -15.31 11.14
N ASP A 379 28.84 -15.05 10.36
CA ASP A 379 28.75 -15.37 8.92
C ASP A 379 29.74 -14.57 8.05
N VAL A 380 30.27 -13.46 8.58
CA VAL A 380 31.15 -12.51 7.89
C VAL A 380 32.61 -12.78 8.21
N VAL A 381 32.95 -13.24 9.42
CA VAL A 381 34.34 -13.51 9.85
C VAL A 381 35.11 -14.44 8.89
N PRO A 382 34.58 -15.59 8.42
CA PRO A 382 35.25 -16.45 7.41
C PRO A 382 35.36 -15.82 6.01
N ARG A 383 34.74 -14.66 5.79
CA ARG A 383 34.88 -13.85 4.57
C ARG A 383 36.02 -12.84 4.75
N LEU A 384 36.09 -12.14 5.88
CA LEU A 384 37.24 -11.30 6.27
C LEU A 384 38.57 -12.07 6.18
N GLN A 385 38.57 -13.31 6.69
CA GLN A 385 39.74 -14.18 6.70
C GLN A 385 40.23 -14.56 5.29
N ARG A 386 39.31 -14.72 4.33
CA ARG A 386 39.68 -14.93 2.92
C ARG A 386 40.16 -13.66 2.23
N CYS A 387 39.85 -12.49 2.77
CA CYS A 387 40.40 -11.20 2.34
C CYS A 387 41.73 -10.83 3.04
N GLY A 388 42.37 -11.76 3.75
CA GLY A 388 43.68 -11.53 4.37
C GLY A 388 43.66 -10.85 5.74
N PHE A 389 42.51 -10.79 6.43
CA PHE A 389 42.40 -10.22 7.77
C PHE A 389 42.28 -11.30 8.85
N ARG A 390 42.86 -11.06 10.04
CA ARG A 390 42.62 -11.86 11.24
C ARG A 390 41.67 -11.15 12.20
N VAL A 391 40.89 -11.91 12.95
CA VAL A 391 40.18 -11.39 14.13
C VAL A 391 41.20 -11.06 15.21
N VAL A 392 41.02 -9.93 15.91
CA VAL A 392 41.92 -9.43 16.96
C VAL A 392 41.15 -8.98 18.20
N ALA A 393 41.85 -8.78 19.31
CA ALA A 393 41.25 -8.17 20.49
C ALA A 393 40.89 -6.69 20.23
N GLU A 394 39.85 -6.18 20.91
CA GLU A 394 39.36 -4.81 20.75
C GLU A 394 40.46 -3.74 20.86
N ARG A 395 41.41 -3.90 21.78
CA ARG A 395 42.53 -2.97 21.99
C ARG A 395 43.50 -2.92 20.79
N GLU A 396 43.55 -3.96 19.98
CA GLU A 396 44.32 -4.00 18.72
C GLU A 396 43.48 -3.45 17.56
N GLY A 397 42.20 -3.81 17.47
CA GLY A 397 41.30 -3.32 16.43
C GLY A 397 41.01 -1.81 16.51
N ARG A 398 40.86 -1.26 17.71
CA ARG A 398 40.73 0.20 17.94
C ARG A 398 42.07 0.95 17.88
N ARG A 399 43.16 0.30 17.44
CA ARG A 399 44.45 0.94 17.18
C ARG A 399 44.44 1.54 15.76
N GLY A 400 43.75 2.67 15.65
CA GLY A 400 43.51 3.41 14.41
C GLY A 400 42.95 4.80 14.72
N GLY A 401 42.76 5.63 13.69
CA GLY A 401 42.13 6.94 13.81
C GLY A 401 40.60 6.86 13.85
N MET A 402 39.94 7.79 13.15
CA MET A 402 38.53 7.61 12.79
C MET A 402 38.40 6.37 11.90
N MET A 403 37.37 5.56 12.15
CA MET A 403 37.05 4.40 11.32
C MET A 403 36.17 4.85 10.15
N GLU A 404 36.53 4.45 8.93
CA GLU A 404 35.75 4.72 7.72
C GLU A 404 34.96 3.48 7.28
N ARG A 405 33.69 3.68 6.94
CA ARG A 405 32.80 2.60 6.47
C ARG A 405 33.20 2.12 5.08
N VAL A 406 33.19 0.80 4.88
CA VAL A 406 33.33 0.15 3.57
C VAL A 406 32.00 0.27 2.81
N GLY A 407 32.00 1.06 1.74
CA GLY A 407 30.80 1.47 1.00
C GLY A 407 30.18 0.42 0.07
N ASN A 408 29.89 -0.79 0.56
CA ASN A 408 28.97 -1.72 -0.12
C ASN A 408 27.68 -1.86 0.68
N ALA A 409 26.63 -1.19 0.24
CA ALA A 409 25.33 -1.18 0.91
C ALA A 409 24.58 -2.54 0.96
N ARG A 410 25.10 -3.59 0.29
CA ARG A 410 24.59 -4.97 0.48
C ARG A 410 25.08 -5.61 1.77
N LEU A 411 26.16 -5.11 2.39
CA LEU A 411 26.60 -5.54 3.71
C LEU A 411 25.49 -5.26 4.74
N GLU A 412 24.95 -4.04 4.73
CA GLU A 412 23.85 -3.65 5.62
C GLU A 412 22.51 -4.26 5.20
N ARG A 413 22.25 -4.44 3.90
CA ARG A 413 20.97 -4.98 3.40
C ARG A 413 20.82 -6.49 3.56
N ASP A 414 21.83 -7.25 3.17
CA ASP A 414 21.75 -8.72 3.00
C ASP A 414 22.45 -9.50 4.12
N LEU A 415 23.44 -8.89 4.79
CA LEU A 415 24.19 -9.49 5.90
C LEU A 415 23.96 -8.78 7.24
N TRP A 416 23.25 -7.64 7.25
CA TRP A 416 22.93 -6.83 8.42
C TRP A 416 24.14 -6.47 9.29
N VAL A 417 25.27 -6.23 8.62
CA VAL A 417 26.50 -5.73 9.24
C VAL A 417 27.00 -4.48 8.55
N ARG A 418 27.67 -3.63 9.32
CA ARG A 418 28.49 -2.51 8.86
C ARG A 418 29.95 -2.94 8.99
N VAL A 419 30.74 -2.77 7.94
CA VAL A 419 32.19 -3.04 7.96
C VAL A 419 32.92 -1.72 7.93
N GLU A 420 33.86 -1.53 8.85
CA GLU A 420 34.64 -0.30 9.00
C GLU A 420 36.14 -0.62 9.04
N VAL A 421 36.96 0.28 8.51
CA VAL A 421 38.43 0.17 8.48
C VAL A 421 39.09 1.49 8.89
N SER A 422 40.28 1.45 9.49
CA SER A 422 41.01 2.64 9.94
C SER A 422 41.68 3.45 8.81
N GLY A 423 41.48 3.04 7.56
CA GLY A 423 41.90 3.71 6.34
C GLY A 423 41.84 2.75 5.15
N PHE A 424 41.66 3.28 3.93
CA PHE A 424 41.54 2.45 2.72
C PHE A 424 42.89 1.99 2.14
N ASN A 425 43.99 2.66 2.49
CA ASN A 425 45.37 2.29 2.15
C ASN A 425 46.33 2.97 3.14
N VAL A 426 47.38 2.26 3.55
CA VAL A 426 48.39 2.74 4.53
C VAL A 426 49.76 3.07 3.90
N THR A 427 49.80 3.14 2.56
CA THR A 427 50.98 3.46 1.74
C THR A 427 50.75 4.63 0.78
N ARG A 428 49.55 4.77 0.20
CA ARG A 428 49.21 5.82 -0.78
C ARG A 428 47.77 6.30 -0.59
N ALA A 429 47.59 7.59 -0.30
CA ALA A 429 46.29 8.19 0.05
C ALA A 429 45.26 8.29 -1.09
N GLY A 430 45.63 7.95 -2.33
CA GLY A 430 44.74 7.96 -3.50
C GLY A 430 44.45 6.57 -4.10
N GLU A 431 44.93 5.50 -3.46
CA GLU A 431 44.69 4.11 -3.87
C GLU A 431 43.91 3.37 -2.75
N THR A 432 43.38 2.18 -3.04
CA THR A 432 42.72 1.33 -2.04
C THR A 432 43.31 -0.06 -2.07
N ASP A 433 43.63 -0.58 -0.89
CA ASP A 433 44.26 -1.88 -0.67
C ASP A 433 43.40 -3.04 -1.21
N GLU A 434 44.03 -4.07 -1.77
CA GLU A 434 43.31 -5.22 -2.36
C GLU A 434 42.48 -5.97 -1.30
N GLY A 435 42.94 -6.01 -0.05
CA GLY A 435 42.17 -6.53 1.07
C GLY A 435 40.89 -5.72 1.31
N VAL A 436 40.97 -4.39 1.24
CA VAL A 436 39.81 -3.49 1.41
C VAL A 436 38.83 -3.61 0.23
N TRP A 437 39.32 -3.79 -1.01
CA TRP A 437 38.45 -4.15 -2.14
C TRP A 437 37.79 -5.52 -1.99
N CYS A 438 38.50 -6.50 -1.42
CA CYS A 438 37.91 -7.80 -1.08
C CYS A 438 36.84 -7.66 0.02
N LEU A 439 37.05 -6.82 1.04
CA LEU A 439 36.03 -6.50 2.05
C LEU A 439 34.77 -5.88 1.41
N TRP A 440 34.94 -4.95 0.47
CA TRP A 440 33.83 -4.39 -0.30
C TRP A 440 33.08 -5.48 -1.08
N GLY A 441 33.79 -6.47 -1.65
CA GLY A 441 33.20 -7.62 -2.34
C GLY A 441 32.36 -8.57 -1.47
N ILE A 442 32.42 -8.49 -0.14
CA ILE A 442 31.76 -9.46 0.78
C ILE A 442 30.22 -9.45 0.67
N GLY A 443 29.62 -8.30 0.36
CA GLY A 443 28.19 -8.15 0.09
C GLY A 443 27.73 -8.66 -1.28
N GLY A 444 28.67 -9.11 -2.13
CA GLY A 444 28.44 -9.47 -3.52
C GLY A 444 28.43 -8.24 -4.44
N SER A 445 28.86 -8.47 -5.69
CA SER A 445 28.85 -7.52 -6.81
C SER A 445 27.50 -7.43 -7.51
#